data_AF-A0A8H5N5L8-F1
#
_entry.id   AF-A0A8H5N5L8-F1
#
_cell.length_a   1.000
_cell.length_b   1.000
_cell.length_c   1.000
_cell.angle_alpha   90.00
_cell.angle_beta   90.00
_cell.angle_gamma   90.00
#
_symmetry.space_group_name_H-M   'P 1'
#
loop_
_entity.id
_entity.type
_entity.pdbx_description
1 polymer ?
#
loop_
_entity_poly.entity_id
_entity_poly.type
_entity_poly.pdbx_seq_one_letter_code
_entity_poly.pdbx_strand_id
1 'polypeptide(L)'
;VLPHPPILRAIQTVVDKLSEAGHTVLPWEPYRHSYAHDLANSIYASDGGVDIFSTLNASGEPAIPNISDLVKSDLPKMNLNELWDAQLQKWNYQSEYLTKIREFEEKNGRQLDAIIAPITPTAAIRHNQFKYYGYATAINVLDFTSVVVPVTFADKAIDHQNKQFKPLTELDRIVQAEYDPDAYHGAPVAVQIIGRRLTEERVMSIAEEVGRVIRNGAIS
;
A
#
# COMPACT_ATOMS: atom_id res chain seq x y z
N VAL A 1 -5.18 1.89 8.55
CA VAL A 1 -3.81 2.23 9.03
C VAL A 1 -3.45 3.63 8.65
N LEU A 2 -3.19 4.47 9.65
CA LEU A 2 -2.61 5.79 9.44
C LEU A 2 -1.08 5.63 9.25
N PRO A 3 -0.47 6.16 8.18
CA PRO A 3 0.97 6.14 8.01
C PRO A 3 1.70 6.96 9.08
N HIS A 4 2.96 6.62 9.30
CA HIS A 4 3.88 7.40 10.13
C HIS A 4 4.09 8.81 9.54
N PRO A 5 4.43 9.81 10.37
CA PRO A 5 4.70 11.18 9.96
C PRO A 5 5.57 11.34 8.69
N PRO A 6 6.72 10.63 8.52
CA PRO A 6 7.53 10.78 7.31
C PRO A 6 6.79 10.39 6.02
N ILE A 7 5.94 9.36 6.07
CA ILE A 7 5.13 8.93 4.92
C ILE A 7 4.09 10.00 4.57
N LEU A 8 3.41 10.55 5.60
CA LEU A 8 2.43 11.62 5.41
C LEU A 8 3.08 12.87 4.79
N ARG A 9 4.25 13.26 5.29
CA ARG A 9 5.03 14.38 4.74
C ARG A 9 5.46 14.12 3.30
N ALA A 10 5.88 12.90 2.96
CA ALA A 10 6.24 12.55 1.60
C ALA A 10 5.05 12.64 0.64
N ILE A 11 3.87 12.16 1.03
CA ILE A 11 2.64 12.32 0.23
C ILE A 11 2.33 13.80 0.03
N GLN A 12 2.36 14.60 1.10
CA GLN A 12 2.11 16.04 0.99
C GLN A 12 3.12 16.74 0.08
N THR A 13 4.40 16.38 0.20
CA THR A 13 5.47 16.92 -0.66
C THR A 13 5.19 16.65 -2.14
N VAL A 14 4.75 15.43 -2.48
CA VAL A 14 4.41 15.06 -3.85
C VAL A 14 3.20 15.84 -4.35
N VAL A 15 2.16 15.97 -3.53
CA VAL A 15 0.95 16.75 -3.83
C VAL A 15 1.32 18.21 -4.13
N ASP A 16 2.12 18.83 -3.27
CA ASP A 16 2.53 20.22 -3.40
C ASP A 16 3.38 20.43 -4.66
N LYS A 17 4.40 19.59 -4.88
CA LYS A 17 5.32 19.70 -6.03
C LYS A 17 4.63 19.48 -7.37
N LEU A 18 3.69 18.54 -7.44
CA LEU A 18 2.90 18.33 -8.65
C LEU A 18 1.98 19.53 -8.93
N SER A 19 1.35 20.07 -7.88
CA SER A 19 0.48 21.25 -8.01
C SER A 19 1.27 22.48 -8.47
N GLU A 20 2.46 22.72 -7.89
CA GLU A 20 3.39 23.78 -8.30
C GLU A 20 3.84 23.63 -9.76
N ALA A 21 4.00 22.40 -10.24
CA ALA A 21 4.35 22.10 -11.64
C ALA A 21 3.15 22.20 -12.60
N GLY A 22 1.96 22.59 -12.12
CA GLY A 22 0.76 22.79 -12.94
C GLY A 22 -0.10 21.55 -13.14
N HIS A 23 0.21 20.44 -12.46
CA HIS A 23 -0.63 19.25 -12.49
C HIS A 23 -1.88 19.44 -11.64
N THR A 24 -2.96 18.73 -11.99
CA THR A 24 -4.20 18.75 -11.22
C THR A 24 -4.20 17.59 -10.24
N VAL A 25 -4.04 17.91 -8.96
CA VAL A 25 -4.04 16.94 -7.87
C VAL A 25 -5.34 17.05 -7.10
N LEU A 26 -6.07 15.94 -6.99
CA LEU A 26 -7.39 15.89 -6.36
C LEU A 26 -7.42 14.79 -5.30
N PRO A 27 -8.16 14.97 -4.20
CA PRO A 27 -8.29 13.94 -3.17
C PRO A 27 -9.00 12.70 -3.73
N TRP A 28 -8.41 11.53 -3.49
CA TRP A 28 -8.99 10.23 -3.82
C TRP A 28 -9.33 9.47 -2.53
N GLU A 29 -10.56 8.99 -2.43
CA GLU A 29 -11.00 8.14 -1.32
C GLU A 29 -10.90 6.66 -1.72
N PRO A 30 -10.07 5.84 -1.04
CA PRO A 30 -9.93 4.43 -1.39
C PRO A 30 -11.23 3.63 -1.21
N TYR A 31 -11.62 2.88 -2.24
CA TYR A 31 -12.83 2.06 -2.17
C TYR A 31 -12.59 0.68 -1.52
N ARG A 32 -13.16 0.48 -0.33
CA ARG A 32 -13.23 -0.81 0.41
C ARG A 32 -11.89 -1.57 0.47
N HIS A 33 -10.78 -0.89 0.76
CA HIS A 33 -9.46 -1.52 0.86
C HIS A 33 -9.35 -2.59 1.96
N SER A 34 -10.11 -2.48 3.06
CA SER A 34 -10.20 -3.53 4.08
C SER A 34 -10.79 -4.82 3.51
N TYR A 35 -11.87 -4.72 2.74
CA TYR A 35 -12.46 -5.87 2.05
C TYR A 35 -11.48 -6.51 1.06
N ALA A 36 -10.71 -5.71 0.32
CA ALA A 36 -9.67 -6.22 -0.57
C ALA A 36 -8.58 -6.99 0.20
N HIS A 37 -8.15 -6.45 1.34
CA HIS A 37 -7.18 -7.12 2.21
C HIS A 37 -7.69 -8.48 2.70
N ASP A 38 -8.93 -8.54 3.18
CA ASP A 38 -9.52 -9.78 3.70
C ASP A 38 -9.73 -10.81 2.59
N LEU A 39 -10.18 -10.36 1.41
CA LEU A 39 -10.31 -11.20 0.22
C LEU A 39 -8.95 -11.72 -0.27
N ALA A 40 -7.89 -10.92 -0.22
CA ALA A 40 -6.55 -11.37 -0.57
C ALA A 40 -6.08 -12.47 0.39
N ASN A 41 -6.25 -12.27 1.69
CA ASN A 41 -5.83 -13.25 2.69
C ASN A 41 -6.60 -14.57 2.56
N SER A 42 -7.89 -14.53 2.22
CA SER A 42 -8.67 -15.75 1.95
C SER A 42 -8.17 -16.50 0.71
N ILE A 43 -7.79 -15.79 -0.34
CA ILE A 43 -7.19 -16.38 -1.54
C ILE A 43 -5.79 -16.95 -1.25
N TYR A 44 -4.94 -16.21 -0.54
CA TYR A 44 -3.59 -16.66 -0.20
C TYR A 44 -3.58 -17.91 0.70
N ALA A 45 -4.54 -18.01 1.63
CA ALA A 45 -4.69 -19.15 2.53
C ALA A 45 -5.56 -20.29 1.94
N SER A 46 -5.98 -20.20 0.68
CA SER A 46 -7.01 -21.09 0.11
C SER A 46 -6.63 -22.57 0.12
N ASP A 47 -5.34 -22.91 0.06
CA ASP A 47 -4.88 -24.30 0.13
C ASP A 47 -4.72 -24.83 1.57
N GLY A 48 -4.94 -23.98 2.57
CA GLY A 48 -4.72 -24.27 3.99
C GLY A 48 -3.26 -24.37 4.40
N GLY A 49 -2.34 -23.76 3.63
CA GLY A 49 -0.90 -23.80 3.87
C GLY A 49 -0.23 -25.11 3.47
N VAL A 50 -0.94 -26.01 2.78
CA VAL A 50 -0.43 -27.32 2.37
C VAL A 50 0.87 -27.20 1.58
N ASP A 51 0.93 -26.28 0.62
CA ASP A 51 2.11 -26.08 -0.22
C ASP A 51 3.31 -25.54 0.58
N ILE A 52 3.07 -24.54 1.43
CA ILE A 52 4.11 -23.93 2.28
C ILE A 52 4.65 -24.96 3.27
N PHE A 53 3.79 -25.67 4.01
CA PHE A 53 4.24 -26.65 5.01
C PHE A 53 4.89 -27.88 4.37
N SER A 54 4.44 -28.31 3.19
CA SER A 54 5.12 -29.37 2.43
C SER A 54 6.57 -29.00 2.16
N THR A 55 6.79 -27.77 1.70
CA THR A 55 8.14 -27.24 1.39
C THR A 55 9.01 -27.11 2.65
N LEU A 56 8.48 -26.53 3.73
CA LEU A 56 9.22 -26.40 5.00
C LEU A 56 9.60 -27.77 5.60
N ASN A 57 8.70 -28.75 5.53
CA ASN A 57 8.98 -30.10 6.00
C ASN A 57 10.05 -30.79 5.15
N ALA A 58 10.05 -30.57 3.83
CA ALA A 58 11.06 -31.12 2.93
C ALA A 58 12.46 -30.51 3.15
N SER A 59 12.54 -29.21 3.50
CA SER A 59 13.82 -28.56 3.81
C SER A 59 14.31 -28.82 5.24
N GLY A 60 13.39 -29.06 6.18
CA GLY A 60 13.69 -29.14 7.62
C GLY A 60 13.84 -27.76 8.28
N GLU A 61 13.54 -26.67 7.58
CA GLU A 61 13.65 -25.30 8.09
C GLU A 61 12.38 -24.85 8.81
N PRO A 62 12.48 -24.05 9.89
CA PRO A 62 11.32 -23.46 10.52
C PRO A 62 10.73 -22.32 9.66
N ALA A 63 9.45 -22.05 9.84
CA ALA A 63 8.84 -20.83 9.29
C ALA A 63 9.55 -19.58 9.86
N ILE A 64 9.76 -18.57 9.01
CA ILE A 64 10.37 -17.30 9.41
C ILE A 64 9.42 -16.59 10.40
N PRO A 65 9.87 -16.21 11.61
CA PRO A 65 9.00 -15.65 12.64
C PRO A 65 8.20 -14.41 12.20
N ASN A 66 8.76 -13.57 11.33
CA ASN A 66 8.09 -12.34 10.90
C ASN A 66 6.87 -12.59 9.99
N ILE A 67 6.79 -13.76 9.35
CA ILE A 67 5.69 -14.12 8.46
C ILE A 67 4.93 -15.35 8.97
N SER A 68 5.22 -15.79 10.21
CA SER A 68 4.60 -16.99 10.77
C SER A 68 3.08 -16.90 10.77
N ASP A 69 2.53 -15.71 11.02
CA ASP A 69 1.08 -15.48 11.10
C ASP A 69 0.43 -15.51 9.71
N LEU A 70 1.18 -15.21 8.65
CA LEU A 70 0.72 -15.36 7.27
C LEU A 70 0.75 -16.83 6.83
N VAL A 71 1.76 -17.58 7.29
CA VAL A 71 1.96 -19.00 6.97
C VAL A 71 1.00 -19.89 7.78
N LYS A 72 0.80 -19.57 9.06
CA LYS A 72 -0.14 -20.24 9.98
C LYS A 72 -1.42 -19.42 10.08
N SER A 73 -2.12 -19.34 8.96
CA SER A 73 -3.44 -18.71 8.94
C SER A 73 -4.46 -19.61 9.65
N ASP A 74 -5.30 -19.03 10.51
CA ASP A 74 -6.47 -19.71 11.10
C ASP A 74 -7.61 -19.89 10.08
N LEU A 75 -7.42 -19.43 8.83
CA LEU A 75 -8.42 -19.56 7.78
C LEU A 75 -8.57 -21.01 7.32
N PRO A 76 -9.81 -21.50 7.14
CA PRO A 76 -10.04 -22.86 6.67
C PRO A 76 -9.60 -23.02 5.22
N LYS A 77 -9.10 -24.21 4.91
CA LYS A 77 -8.84 -24.62 3.52
C LYS A 77 -10.12 -24.54 2.69
N MET A 78 -10.02 -23.94 1.51
CA MET A 78 -11.13 -23.85 0.56
C MET A 78 -11.24 -25.13 -0.27
N ASN A 79 -12.48 -25.54 -0.55
CA ASN A 79 -12.77 -26.45 -1.64
C ASN A 79 -12.86 -25.70 -2.99
N LEU A 80 -13.03 -26.46 -4.09
CA LEU A 80 -13.02 -25.89 -5.44
C LEU A 80 -14.11 -24.83 -5.66
N ASN A 81 -15.33 -25.07 -5.16
CA ASN A 81 -16.45 -24.14 -5.35
C ASN A 81 -16.24 -22.87 -4.51
N GLU A 82 -15.75 -23.00 -3.28
CA GLU A 82 -15.41 -21.85 -2.42
C GLU A 82 -14.31 -20.99 -3.07
N LEU A 83 -13.31 -21.62 -3.68
CA LEU A 83 -12.27 -20.92 -4.43
C LEU A 83 -12.86 -20.18 -5.64
N TRP A 84 -13.76 -20.80 -6.40
CA TRP A 84 -14.45 -20.14 -7.51
C TRP A 84 -15.27 -18.95 -7.05
N ASP A 85 -15.99 -19.08 -5.93
CA ASP A 85 -16.75 -17.97 -5.33
C ASP A 85 -15.82 -16.82 -4.92
N ALA A 86 -14.66 -17.11 -4.32
CA ALA A 86 -13.66 -16.10 -3.99
C ALA A 86 -13.11 -15.38 -5.24
N GLN A 87 -12.89 -16.10 -6.35
CA GLN A 87 -12.48 -15.48 -7.61
C GLN A 87 -13.59 -14.59 -8.21
N LEU A 88 -14.85 -15.01 -8.10
CA LEU A 88 -15.99 -14.18 -8.53
C LEU A 88 -16.11 -12.91 -7.69
N GLN A 89 -15.93 -13.01 -6.37
CA GLN A 89 -15.88 -11.86 -5.47
C GLN A 89 -14.77 -10.88 -5.86
N LYS A 90 -13.58 -11.40 -6.20
CA LYS A 90 -12.46 -10.59 -6.70
C LYS A 90 -12.83 -9.83 -7.97
N TRP A 91 -13.43 -10.53 -8.94
CA TRP A 91 -13.85 -9.90 -10.19
C TRP A 91 -14.90 -8.80 -10.00
N ASN A 92 -15.88 -9.06 -9.11
CA ASN A 92 -16.90 -8.07 -8.77
C ASN A 92 -16.27 -6.84 -8.11
N TYR A 93 -15.35 -7.05 -7.16
CA TYR A 93 -14.63 -5.95 -6.52
C TYR A 93 -13.82 -5.10 -7.50
N GLN A 94 -13.10 -5.74 -8.44
CA GLN A 94 -12.37 -5.04 -9.51
C GLN A 94 -13.33 -4.18 -10.35
N SER A 95 -14.50 -4.73 -10.70
CA SER A 95 -15.53 -4.03 -11.48
C SER A 95 -16.15 -2.84 -10.71
N GLU A 96 -16.40 -3.02 -9.41
CA GLU A 96 -16.87 -1.95 -8.52
C GLU A 96 -15.83 -0.83 -8.39
N TYR A 97 -14.54 -1.17 -8.23
CA TYR A 97 -13.47 -0.18 -8.12
C TYR A 97 -13.34 0.65 -9.39
N LEU A 98 -13.41 0.01 -10.57
CA LEU A 98 -13.43 0.72 -11.86
C LEU A 98 -14.66 1.63 -11.99
N THR A 99 -15.81 1.23 -11.42
CA THR A 99 -16.99 2.11 -11.33
C THR A 99 -16.69 3.35 -10.50
N LYS A 100 -16.02 3.22 -9.36
CA LYS A 100 -15.62 4.38 -8.54
C LYS A 100 -14.65 5.31 -9.24
N ILE A 101 -13.73 4.77 -10.03
CA ILE A 101 -12.86 5.60 -10.87
C ILE A 101 -13.70 6.37 -11.90
N ARG A 102 -14.64 5.70 -12.59
CA ARG A 102 -15.52 6.39 -13.57
C ARG A 102 -16.38 7.48 -12.93
N GLU A 103 -17.00 7.21 -11.77
CA GLU A 103 -17.77 8.21 -11.02
C GLU A 103 -16.92 9.44 -10.67
N PHE A 104 -15.67 9.21 -10.26
CA PHE A 104 -14.72 10.30 -9.99
C PHE A 104 -14.37 11.08 -11.26
N GLU A 105 -14.14 10.40 -12.37
CA GLU A 105 -13.82 11.04 -13.65
C GLU A 105 -14.99 11.88 -14.18
N GLU A 106 -16.22 11.36 -14.09
CA GLU A 106 -17.45 12.06 -14.45
C GLU A 106 -17.65 13.31 -13.59
N LYS A 107 -17.49 13.17 -12.27
CA LYS A 107 -17.63 14.29 -11.32
C LYS A 107 -16.64 15.43 -11.60
N ASN A 108 -15.42 15.10 -12.01
CA ASN A 108 -14.36 16.08 -12.24
C ASN A 108 -14.20 16.48 -13.72
N GLY A 109 -14.97 15.87 -14.63
CA GLY A 109 -14.92 16.12 -16.07
C GLY A 109 -13.57 15.78 -16.71
N ARG A 110 -12.78 14.89 -16.11
CA ARG A 110 -11.40 14.57 -16.53
C ARG A 110 -11.05 13.12 -16.24
N GLN A 111 -10.18 12.56 -17.06
CA GLN A 111 -9.62 11.22 -16.83
C GLN A 111 -8.65 11.25 -15.65
N LEU A 112 -8.68 10.19 -14.84
CA LEU A 112 -7.70 9.91 -13.81
C LEU A 112 -6.48 9.22 -14.44
N ASP A 113 -5.34 9.89 -14.38
CA ASP A 113 -4.06 9.39 -14.92
C ASP A 113 -3.39 8.39 -13.97
N ALA A 114 -3.30 8.72 -12.68
CA ALA A 114 -2.75 7.86 -11.65
C ALA A 114 -3.29 8.24 -10.26
N ILE A 115 -3.20 7.30 -9.31
CA ILE A 115 -3.43 7.52 -7.88
C ILE A 115 -2.08 7.55 -7.17
N ILE A 116 -1.89 8.55 -6.31
CA ILE A 116 -0.71 8.66 -5.44
C ILE A 116 -1.11 8.19 -4.05
N ALA A 117 -0.41 7.20 -3.52
CA ALA A 117 -0.76 6.58 -2.25
C ALA A 117 0.49 6.17 -1.45
N PRO A 118 0.38 5.97 -0.13
CA PRO A 118 1.38 5.24 0.63
C PRO A 118 1.58 3.82 0.08
N ILE A 119 2.82 3.33 0.02
CA ILE A 119 3.14 1.91 -0.23
C ILE A 119 3.15 1.10 1.07
N THR A 120 3.64 1.70 2.15
CA THR A 120 3.72 1.12 3.49
C THR A 120 3.41 2.23 4.51
N PRO A 121 3.04 1.87 5.75
CA PRO A 121 2.79 2.88 6.76
C PRO A 121 4.07 3.39 7.45
N THR A 122 5.24 2.80 7.19
CA THR A 122 6.48 3.08 7.94
C THR A 122 7.65 3.39 7.01
N ALA A 123 8.56 4.28 7.42
CA ALA A 123 9.75 4.60 6.62
C ALA A 123 10.88 3.59 6.83
N ALA A 124 11.11 2.63 5.94
CA ALA A 124 12.03 1.49 6.16
C ALA A 124 11.71 0.67 7.43
N ILE A 125 11.49 -0.63 7.27
CA ILE A 125 10.89 -1.41 8.35
C ILE A 125 11.97 -1.88 9.32
N ARG A 126 11.76 -1.65 10.61
CA ARG A 126 12.60 -2.23 11.66
C ARG A 126 12.48 -3.75 11.65
N HIS A 127 13.57 -4.43 12.02
CA HIS A 127 13.64 -5.88 11.98
C HIS A 127 12.45 -6.52 12.74
N ASN A 128 11.71 -7.40 12.06
CA ASN A 128 10.50 -8.08 12.55
C ASN A 128 9.30 -7.18 12.94
N GLN A 129 9.24 -5.95 12.41
CA GLN A 129 8.17 -4.98 12.70
C GLN A 129 7.23 -4.72 11.51
N PHE A 130 7.24 -5.55 10.46
CA PHE A 130 6.31 -5.34 9.34
C PHE A 130 4.92 -5.90 9.68
N LYS A 131 4.02 -5.04 10.16
CA LYS A 131 2.70 -5.45 10.67
C LYS A 131 1.53 -5.21 9.72
N TYR A 132 1.69 -4.40 8.68
CA TYR A 132 0.59 -4.04 7.78
C TYR A 132 1.00 -4.03 6.31
N TYR A 133 0.22 -4.76 5.50
CA TYR A 133 0.45 -4.99 4.08
C TYR A 133 -0.63 -4.33 3.19
N GLY A 134 -1.72 -3.85 3.79
CA GLY A 134 -2.98 -3.55 3.08
C GLY A 134 -2.88 -2.52 1.95
N TYR A 135 -1.92 -1.58 2.02
CA TYR A 135 -1.69 -0.62 0.93
C TYR A 135 -1.29 -1.29 -0.39
N ALA A 136 -0.38 -2.26 -0.33
CA ALA A 136 0.03 -3.02 -1.50
C ALA A 136 -0.98 -4.12 -1.82
N THR A 137 -1.51 -4.80 -0.80
CA THR A 137 -2.46 -5.91 -0.97
C THR A 137 -3.70 -5.51 -1.78
N ALA A 138 -4.28 -4.34 -1.51
CA ALA A 138 -5.43 -3.86 -2.27
C ALA A 138 -5.12 -3.71 -3.77
N ILE A 139 -3.91 -3.27 -4.11
CA ILE A 139 -3.48 -3.08 -5.50
C ILE A 139 -3.19 -4.41 -6.19
N ASN A 140 -2.65 -5.39 -5.46
CA ASN A 140 -2.50 -6.77 -5.94
C ASN A 140 -3.85 -7.39 -6.33
N VAL A 141 -4.88 -7.21 -5.48
CA VAL A 141 -6.24 -7.70 -5.76
C VAL A 141 -6.83 -7.02 -6.99
N LEU A 142 -6.56 -5.73 -7.17
CA LEU A 142 -7.04 -4.96 -8.32
C LEU A 142 -6.32 -5.30 -9.62
N ASP A 143 -5.16 -5.95 -9.56
CA ASP A 143 -4.27 -6.17 -10.70
C ASP A 143 -3.93 -4.85 -11.41
N PHE A 144 -3.64 -3.81 -10.61
CA PHE A 144 -3.30 -2.48 -11.10
C PHE A 144 -1.79 -2.32 -11.20
N THR A 145 -1.34 -1.57 -12.21
CA THR A 145 0.06 -1.19 -12.37
C THR A 145 0.48 -0.31 -11.20
N SER A 146 1.65 -0.58 -10.62
CA SER A 146 2.19 0.18 -9.49
C SER A 146 3.70 0.39 -9.62
N VAL A 147 4.16 1.63 -9.39
CA VAL A 147 5.58 2.00 -9.34
C VAL A 147 5.85 2.76 -8.04
N VAL A 148 6.94 2.40 -7.36
CA VAL A 148 7.36 3.06 -6.12
C VAL A 148 8.43 4.10 -6.41
N VAL A 149 8.19 5.34 -5.99
CA VAL A 149 9.09 6.48 -6.23
C VAL A 149 9.63 6.99 -4.89
N PRO A 150 10.96 6.98 -4.69
CA PRO A 150 11.58 7.63 -3.52
C PRO A 150 11.33 9.14 -3.53
N VAL A 151 10.98 9.71 -2.38
CA VAL A 151 10.60 11.13 -2.24
C VAL A 151 11.55 11.89 -1.32
N THR A 152 11.83 11.33 -0.14
CA THR A 152 12.55 12.04 0.92
C THR A 152 13.16 11.03 1.89
N PHE A 153 13.82 11.53 2.91
CA PHE A 153 14.29 10.75 4.06
C PHE A 153 13.53 11.19 5.31
N ALA A 154 13.31 10.26 6.23
CA ALA A 154 12.70 10.57 7.51
C ALA A 154 13.62 11.47 8.35
N ASP A 155 13.05 12.48 9.00
CA ASP A 155 13.78 13.50 9.74
C ASP A 155 13.15 13.71 11.12
N LYS A 156 13.87 13.29 12.17
CA LYS A 156 13.40 13.39 13.56
C LYS A 156 13.12 14.81 14.03
N ALA A 157 13.71 15.82 13.39
CA ALA A 157 13.52 17.22 13.76
C ALA A 157 12.15 17.76 13.34
N ILE A 158 11.46 17.10 12.40
CA ILE A 158 10.16 17.54 11.87
C ILE A 158 9.09 16.44 11.90
N ASP A 159 9.50 15.18 11.80
CA ASP A 159 8.62 14.01 11.80
C ASP A 159 8.32 13.58 13.24
N HIS A 160 7.58 14.42 13.97
CA HIS A 160 7.24 14.14 15.35
C HIS A 160 6.04 13.19 15.48
N GLN A 161 6.07 12.34 16.51
CA GLN A 161 4.91 11.53 16.90
C GLN A 161 3.68 12.41 17.12
N ASN A 162 2.54 12.00 16.56
CA ASN A 162 1.27 12.66 16.82
C ASN A 162 0.71 12.22 18.19
N LYS A 163 0.95 13.01 19.23
CA LYS A 163 0.46 12.75 20.60
C LYS A 163 -1.07 12.76 20.74
N GLN A 164 -1.78 13.29 19.75
CA GLN A 164 -3.25 13.35 19.74
C GLN A 164 -3.87 12.24 18.90
N PHE A 165 -3.05 11.32 18.37
CA PHE A 165 -3.52 10.20 17.57
C PHE A 165 -4.53 9.34 18.34
N LYS A 166 -5.68 9.08 17.71
CA LYS A 166 -6.70 8.15 18.20
C LYS A 166 -6.82 7.01 17.19
N PRO A 167 -6.45 5.77 17.56
CA PRO A 167 -6.55 4.65 16.64
C PRO A 167 -8.01 4.37 16.28
N LEU A 168 -8.27 4.12 14.99
CA LEU A 168 -9.58 3.67 14.51
C LEU A 168 -9.66 2.14 14.55
N THR A 169 -8.51 1.47 14.41
CA THR A 169 -8.37 0.03 14.51
C THR A 169 -7.18 -0.36 15.41
N GLU A 170 -7.19 -1.60 15.90
CA GLU A 170 -6.07 -2.15 16.66
C GLU A 170 -4.76 -2.14 15.85
N LEU A 171 -4.86 -2.39 14.55
CA LEU A 171 -3.70 -2.36 13.67
C LEU A 171 -3.11 -0.96 13.52
N ASP A 172 -3.96 0.08 13.50
CA ASP A 172 -3.48 1.46 13.52
C ASP A 172 -2.73 1.75 14.82
N ARG A 173 -3.23 1.24 15.96
CA ARG A 173 -2.58 1.39 17.27
C ARG A 173 -1.20 0.74 17.27
N ILE A 174 -1.09 -0.51 16.82
CA ILE A 174 0.17 -1.26 16.77
C ILE A 174 1.19 -0.55 15.88
N VAL A 175 0.79 -0.16 14.67
CA VAL A 175 1.68 0.51 13.72
C VAL A 175 2.14 1.86 14.27
N GLN A 176 1.24 2.68 14.82
CA GLN A 176 1.60 4.00 15.35
C GLN A 176 2.45 3.91 16.63
N ALA A 177 2.20 2.91 17.49
CA ALA A 177 2.99 2.70 18.71
C ALA A 177 4.45 2.30 18.42
N GLU A 178 4.73 1.77 17.24
CA GLU A 178 6.08 1.38 16.82
C GLU A 178 6.93 2.59 16.39
N TYR A 179 6.30 3.71 16.03
CA TYR A 179 7.01 4.86 15.47
C TYR A 179 8.00 5.47 16.48
N ASP A 180 9.28 5.53 16.11
CA ASP A 180 10.36 6.14 16.89
C ASP A 180 11.16 7.10 15.99
N PRO A 181 11.04 8.42 16.15
CA PRO A 181 11.73 9.39 15.28
C PRO A 181 13.24 9.18 15.21
N ASP A 182 13.90 8.81 16.31
CA ASP A 182 15.35 8.60 16.32
C ASP A 182 15.74 7.32 15.59
N ALA A 183 14.98 6.23 15.77
CA ALA A 183 15.24 4.97 15.07
C ALA A 183 14.99 5.06 13.56
N TYR A 184 14.07 5.94 13.14
CA TYR A 184 13.67 6.12 11.75
C TYR A 184 14.46 7.23 11.02
N HIS A 185 15.24 8.04 11.73
CA HIS A 185 15.96 9.15 11.12
C HIS A 185 16.92 8.69 10.00
N GLY A 186 16.86 9.36 8.85
CA GLY A 186 17.65 9.03 7.66
C GLY A 186 17.11 7.84 6.86
N ALA A 187 16.00 7.21 7.26
CA ALA A 187 15.38 6.13 6.50
C ALA A 187 14.74 6.65 5.20
N PRO A 188 14.88 5.95 4.06
CA PRO A 188 14.26 6.36 2.81
C PRO A 188 12.73 6.25 2.90
N VAL A 189 12.06 7.25 2.33
CA VAL A 189 10.61 7.33 2.23
C VAL A 189 10.21 7.35 0.77
N ALA A 190 9.23 6.53 0.42
CA ALA A 190 8.72 6.43 -0.94
C ALA A 190 7.19 6.46 -0.96
N VAL A 191 6.65 6.83 -2.12
CA VAL A 191 5.21 6.78 -2.41
C VAL A 191 4.95 5.81 -3.56
N GLN A 192 3.73 5.33 -3.65
CA GLN A 192 3.26 4.48 -4.73
C GLN A 192 2.49 5.32 -5.75
N ILE A 193 2.84 5.16 -7.03
CA ILE A 193 2.10 5.68 -8.17
C ILE A 193 1.35 4.52 -8.81
N ILE A 194 0.03 4.57 -8.78
CA ILE A 194 -0.85 3.48 -9.19
C ILE A 194 -1.58 3.90 -10.47
N GLY A 195 -1.42 3.12 -11.53
CA GLY A 195 -2.24 3.22 -12.73
C GLY A 195 -3.27 2.12 -12.82
N ARG A 196 -4.03 2.11 -13.92
CA ARG A 196 -4.95 1.02 -14.23
C ARG A 196 -4.17 -0.20 -14.69
N ARG A 197 -4.84 -1.34 -14.78
CA ARG A 197 -4.28 -2.54 -15.41
C ARG A 197 -3.83 -2.24 -16.85
N LEU A 198 -2.68 -2.77 -17.26
CA LEU A 198 -2.07 -2.59 -18.59
C LEU A 198 -1.72 -1.13 -18.91
N THR A 199 -1.21 -0.38 -17.92
CA THR A 199 -0.77 1.02 -18.11
C THR A 199 0.68 1.26 -17.71
N GLU A 200 1.51 0.20 -17.72
CA GLU A 200 2.91 0.18 -17.29
C GLU A 200 3.72 1.36 -17.85
N GLU A 201 3.73 1.59 -19.16
CA GLU A 201 4.51 2.67 -19.79
C GLU A 201 4.02 4.05 -19.38
N ARG A 202 2.70 4.22 -19.20
CA ARG A 202 2.10 5.48 -18.74
C ARG A 202 2.47 5.76 -17.30
N VAL A 203 2.36 4.76 -16.42
CA VAL A 203 2.72 4.90 -15.00
C VAL A 203 4.21 5.15 -14.84
N MET A 204 5.06 4.49 -15.62
CA MET A 204 6.51 4.77 -15.63
C MET A 204 6.81 6.22 -16.03
N SER A 205 6.12 6.74 -17.05
CA SER A 205 6.27 8.14 -17.46
C SER A 205 5.82 9.12 -16.38
N ILE A 206 4.71 8.82 -15.69
CA ILE A 206 4.22 9.62 -14.55
C ILE A 206 5.21 9.55 -13.38
N ALA A 207 5.77 8.37 -13.09
CA ALA A 207 6.76 8.18 -12.04
C ALA A 207 8.05 8.96 -12.31
N GLU A 208 8.50 9.02 -13.56
CA GLU A 208 9.63 9.86 -13.98
C GLU A 208 9.36 11.34 -13.73
N GLU A 209 8.16 11.82 -14.12
CA GLU A 209 7.73 13.20 -13.89
C GLU A 209 7.66 13.53 -12.39
N VAL A 210 7.10 12.64 -11.57
CA VAL A 210 7.08 12.76 -10.10
C VAL A 210 8.52 12.87 -9.58
N GLY A 211 9.42 11.99 -10.01
CA GLY A 211 10.84 12.05 -9.63
C GLY A 211 11.52 13.35 -10.05
N ARG A 212 11.18 13.90 -11.23
CA ARG A 212 11.70 15.18 -11.73
C ARG A 212 11.25 16.35 -10.86
N VAL A 213 9.96 16.48 -10.57
CA VAL A 213 9.43 17.61 -9.78
C VAL A 213 9.92 17.60 -8.33
N ILE A 214 10.10 16.41 -7.75
CA ILE A 214 10.67 16.27 -6.40
C ILE A 214 12.13 16.73 -6.38
N ARG A 215 12.95 16.28 -7.34
CA ARG A 215 14.38 16.65 -7.40
C ARG A 215 14.60 18.14 -7.64
N ASN A 216 13.77 18.77 -8.45
CA ASN A 216 13.86 20.20 -8.74
C ASN A 216 13.55 21.09 -7.52
N GLY A 217 12.96 20.54 -6.45
CA GLY A 217 12.77 21.23 -5.17
C GLY A 217 13.83 20.92 -4.11
N ALA A 218 14.74 19.97 -4.35
CA ALA A 218 15.77 19.51 -3.42
C ALA A 218 17.16 20.14 -3.65
N ILE A 219 17.24 21.16 -4.50
CA ILE A 219 18.45 21.97 -4.72
C ILE A 219 18.20 23.38 -4.18
N SER A 220 18.40 23.54 -2.87
CA SER A 220 18.87 24.79 -2.24
C SER A 220 19.47 24.48 -0.89
#